data_AF-A0A9P5TVL9-F1
#
_entry.id   AF-A0A9P5TVL9-F1
#
_cell.length_a   1.000
_cell.length_b   1.000
_cell.length_c   1.000
_cell.angle_alpha   90.00
_cell.angle_beta   90.00
_cell.angle_gamma   90.00
#
_symmetry.space_group_name_H-M   'P 1'
#
loop_
_entity.id
_entity.type
_entity.pdbx_description
1 polymer ?
#
loop_
_entity_poly.entity_id
_entity_poly.type
_entity_poly.pdbx_seq_one_letter_code
_entity_poly.pdbx_strand_id
1 'polypeptide(L)'
;MACSSRLELLTVQYEPWDCTNEFNHSVFLLFKLPSLKTLRLEKSKLCKDVQGIWDNLEPFTMFLHQTSLQLTSFSIQGFCITDTKLIQILVYLPTLRDLTVDDSHIVPTEFSPISSKFIESLHGHHHSSSLRPRKP
;
A
#
# COMPACT_ATOMS: atom_id res chain seq x y z
N MET A 1 26.57 -20.79 -15.82
CA MET A 1 25.53 -20.76 -14.77
C MET A 1 25.20 -19.31 -14.48
N ALA A 2 24.03 -18.82 -14.92
CA ALA A 2 23.59 -17.46 -14.62
C ALA A 2 22.82 -17.47 -13.30
N CYS A 3 23.29 -16.74 -12.30
CA CYS A 3 22.52 -16.45 -11.09
C CYS A 3 21.31 -15.60 -11.51
N SER A 4 20.14 -16.23 -11.62
CA SER A 4 18.87 -15.50 -11.73
C SER A 4 18.59 -14.88 -10.36
N SER A 5 18.97 -13.62 -10.18
CA SER A 5 18.68 -12.86 -8.97
C SER A 5 17.17 -12.61 -8.90
N ARG A 6 16.50 -13.23 -7.92
CA ARG A 6 15.08 -13.00 -7.63
C ARG A 6 14.96 -11.78 -6.73
N LEU A 7 14.38 -10.70 -7.24
CA LEU A 7 14.11 -9.51 -6.43
C LEU A 7 12.91 -9.77 -5.53
N GLU A 8 13.14 -9.84 -4.21
CA GLU A 8 12.10 -10.10 -3.22
C GLU A 8 11.60 -8.83 -2.51
N LEU A 9 12.38 -7.75 -2.55
CA LEU A 9 12.08 -6.46 -1.94
C LEU A 9 12.17 -5.36 -3.00
N LEU A 10 11.11 -4.56 -3.11
CA LEU A 10 11.08 -3.33 -3.91
C LEU A 10 10.74 -2.16 -3.01
N THR A 11 11.60 -1.14 -2.99
CA THR A 11 11.31 0.15 -2.38
C THR A 11 11.17 1.18 -3.50
N VAL A 12 10.01 1.83 -3.58
CA VAL A 12 9.75 2.93 -4.50
C VAL A 12 9.66 4.22 -3.71
N GLN A 13 10.56 5.15 -4.04
CA GLN A 13 10.53 6.48 -3.46
C GLN A 13 9.80 7.43 -4.39
N TYR A 14 8.72 8.02 -3.89
CA TYR A 14 7.96 9.02 -4.63
C TYR A 14 8.58 10.40 -4.44
N GLU A 15 9.02 10.98 -5.55
CA GLU A 15 9.40 12.38 -5.64
C GLU A 15 8.29 13.13 -6.35
N PRO A 16 7.63 14.10 -5.70
CA PRO A 16 6.72 14.99 -6.39
C PRO A 16 7.53 15.74 -7.45
N TRP A 17 7.24 15.49 -8.72
CA TRP A 17 7.82 16.28 -9.79
C TRP A 17 7.15 17.65 -9.77
N ASP A 18 7.93 18.73 -9.90
CA ASP A 18 7.37 20.04 -10.22
C ASP A 18 6.44 19.86 -11.42
N CYS A 19 5.21 20.37 -11.33
CA CYS A 19 4.06 20.11 -12.23
C CYS A 19 4.25 20.55 -13.71
N THR A 20 5.48 20.67 -14.20
CA THR A 20 5.84 21.21 -15.52
C THR A 20 6.11 20.15 -16.57
N ASN A 21 6.19 18.86 -16.23
CA ASN A 21 6.39 17.78 -17.19
C ASN A 21 5.14 16.90 -17.35
N GLU A 22 4.57 16.90 -18.55
CA GLU A 22 3.36 16.16 -18.96
C GLU A 22 3.53 14.62 -19.01
N PHE A 23 4.67 14.09 -18.59
CA PHE A 23 4.96 12.66 -18.65
C PHE A 23 4.57 11.97 -17.33
N ASN A 24 3.27 11.72 -17.16
CA ASN A 24 2.69 10.85 -16.12
C ASN A 24 3.00 9.36 -16.39
N HIS A 25 4.27 9.00 -16.62
CA HIS A 25 4.67 7.62 -16.82
C HIS A 25 5.01 6.99 -15.47
N SER A 26 4.09 6.17 -14.98
CA SER A 26 4.33 5.35 -13.79
C SER A 26 5.35 4.26 -14.05
N VAL A 27 6.41 4.22 -13.24
CA VAL A 27 7.45 3.18 -13.29
C VAL A 27 6.91 1.77 -13.04
N PHE A 28 5.74 1.66 -12.41
CA PHE A 28 5.09 0.37 -12.12
C PHE A 28 4.80 -0.46 -13.37
N LEU A 29 4.57 0.19 -14.52
CA LEU A 29 4.33 -0.49 -15.79
C LEU A 29 5.58 -1.20 -16.34
N LEU A 30 6.78 -0.85 -15.84
CA LEU A 30 8.05 -1.41 -16.30
C LEU A 30 8.46 -2.67 -15.51
N PHE A 31 7.80 -2.95 -14.39
CA PHE A 31 8.22 -4.01 -13.47
C PHE A 31 7.41 -5.28 -13.66
N LYS A 32 8.12 -6.38 -13.91
CA LYS A 32 7.61 -7.75 -13.77
C LYS A 32 8.40 -8.45 -12.69
N LEU A 33 7.87 -8.46 -11.47
CA LEU A 33 8.58 -8.95 -10.28
C LEU A 33 7.82 -10.14 -9.68
N PRO A 34 7.85 -11.32 -10.34
CA PRO A 34 7.06 -12.48 -9.93
C PRO A 34 7.53 -13.10 -8.63
N SER A 35 8.68 -12.68 -8.07
CA SER A 35 9.21 -13.15 -6.79
C SER A 35 9.13 -12.10 -5.68
N LEU A 36 8.44 -10.98 -5.92
CA LEU A 36 8.33 -9.89 -4.98
C LEU A 36 7.50 -10.31 -3.77
N LYS A 37 8.09 -10.22 -2.58
CA LYS A 37 7.43 -10.52 -1.30
C LYS A 37 7.13 -9.26 -0.51
N THR A 38 7.99 -8.26 -0.60
CA THR A 38 7.89 -7.03 0.17
C THR A 38 7.91 -5.83 -0.76
N LEU A 39 6.90 -4.98 -0.62
CA LEU A 39 6.79 -3.72 -1.33
C LEU A 39 6.73 -2.57 -0.33
N ARG A 40 7.62 -1.60 -0.49
CA ARG A 40 7.68 -0.39 0.33
C ARG A 40 7.53 0.83 -0.53
N LEU A 41 6.63 1.71 -0.13
CA LEU A 41 6.38 2.97 -0.80
C LEU A 41 6.66 4.07 0.19
N GLU A 42 7.61 4.92 -0.14
CA GLU A 42 8.10 5.97 0.76
C GLU A 42 8.04 7.31 0.03
N LYS A 43 7.55 8.35 0.69
CA LYS A 43 7.72 9.71 0.21
C LYS A 43 9.20 10.11 0.33
N SER A 44 9.77 10.71 -0.71
CA SER A 44 11.14 11.22 -0.67
C SER A 44 11.28 12.32 0.37
N LYS A 45 12.33 12.23 1.19
CA LYS A 45 12.67 13.22 2.24
C LYS A 45 13.08 14.57 1.67
N LEU A 46 13.39 14.64 0.37
CA LEU A 46 13.80 15.86 -0.30
C LEU A 46 12.63 16.82 -0.55
N CYS A 47 11.38 16.31 -0.58
CA CYS A 47 10.21 17.13 -0.85
C CYS A 47 9.41 17.43 0.43
N LYS A 48 9.66 18.61 1.02
CA LYS A 48 9.11 19.00 2.32
C LYS A 48 7.68 19.53 2.25
N ASP A 49 7.28 20.11 1.11
CA ASP A 49 6.13 21.03 1.10
C ASP A 49 4.88 20.51 0.38
N VAL A 50 5.00 19.44 -0.41
CA VAL A 50 3.86 18.87 -1.13
C VAL A 50 3.36 17.63 -0.37
N GLN A 51 2.13 17.68 0.12
CA GLN A 51 1.45 16.45 0.55
C GLN A 51 1.38 15.51 -0.65
N GLY A 52 1.99 14.33 -0.53
CA GLY A 52 1.96 13.33 -1.58
C GLY A 52 0.56 12.76 -1.67
N ILE A 53 -0.31 13.43 -2.44
CA ILE A 53 -1.58 12.85 -2.86
C ILE A 53 -1.23 11.73 -3.82
N TRP A 54 -1.63 10.51 -3.45
CA TRP A 54 -1.39 9.38 -4.31
C TRP A 54 -2.43 9.35 -5.43
N ASP A 55 -2.07 9.91 -6.58
CA ASP A 55 -2.95 9.98 -7.76
C ASP A 55 -2.68 8.88 -8.79
N ASN A 56 -1.52 8.23 -8.74
CA ASN A 56 -1.14 7.13 -9.63
C ASN A 56 -1.65 5.75 -9.15
N LEU A 57 -2.94 5.66 -8.78
CA LEU A 57 -3.52 4.41 -8.26
C LEU A 57 -3.67 3.34 -9.34
N GLU A 58 -4.11 3.70 -10.54
CA GLU A 58 -4.40 2.73 -11.61
C GLU A 58 -3.16 1.98 -12.13
N PRO A 59 -2.05 2.63 -12.49
CA PRO A 59 -0.83 1.90 -12.88
C PRO A 59 -0.28 1.03 -11.75
N PHE A 60 -0.49 1.46 -10.51
CA PHE A 60 -0.08 0.72 -9.33
C PHE A 60 -0.91 -0.55 -9.13
N THR A 61 -2.24 -0.48 -9.25
CA THR A 61 -3.10 -1.66 -9.11
C THR A 61 -2.87 -2.66 -10.25
N MET A 62 -2.56 -2.19 -11.47
CA MET A 62 -2.11 -3.07 -12.56
C MET A 62 -0.83 -3.83 -12.21
N PHE A 63 0.16 -3.16 -11.63
CA PHE A 63 1.37 -3.79 -11.14
C PHE A 63 1.08 -4.81 -10.02
N LEU A 64 0.26 -4.42 -9.04
CA LEU A 64 -0.13 -5.33 -7.96
C LEU A 64 -0.81 -6.58 -8.49
N HIS A 65 -1.70 -6.47 -9.48
CA HIS A 65 -2.35 -7.63 -10.09
C HIS A 65 -1.32 -8.63 -10.66
N GLN A 66 -0.17 -8.16 -11.13
CA GLN A 66 0.90 -9.03 -11.67
C GLN A 66 1.78 -9.64 -10.59
N THR A 67 1.89 -9.03 -9.41
CA THR A 67 2.80 -9.44 -8.33
C THR A 67 2.10 -9.98 -7.08
N SER A 68 0.78 -9.88 -6.99
CA SER A 68 -0.04 -10.07 -5.78
C SER A 68 0.04 -11.44 -5.12
N LEU A 69 0.28 -12.50 -5.90
CA LEU A 69 0.26 -13.88 -5.41
C LEU A 69 1.41 -14.21 -4.45
N GLN A 70 2.44 -13.37 -4.39
CA GLN A 70 3.60 -13.58 -3.50
C GLN A 70 3.83 -12.43 -2.52
N LEU A 71 3.09 -11.33 -2.66
CA LEU A 71 3.27 -10.15 -1.83
C LEU A 71 2.71 -10.36 -0.43
N THR A 72 3.60 -10.54 0.54
CA THR A 72 3.25 -10.83 1.93
C THR A 72 3.40 -9.62 2.85
N SER A 73 4.21 -8.63 2.45
CA SER A 73 4.42 -7.43 3.26
C SER A 73 4.29 -6.17 2.39
N PHE A 74 3.52 -5.20 2.88
CA PHE A 74 3.26 -3.94 2.20
C PHE A 74 3.38 -2.79 3.17
N SER A 75 4.19 -1.80 2.82
CA SER A 75 4.43 -0.61 3.62
C SER A 75 4.20 0.65 2.80
N ILE A 76 3.44 1.59 3.38
CA ILE A 76 3.23 2.93 2.84
C ILE A 76 3.67 3.93 3.90
N GLN A 77 4.57 4.84 3.56
CA GLN A 77 5.08 5.86 4.46
C GLN A 77 5.07 7.25 3.83
N GLY A 78 4.49 8.22 4.53
CA GLY A 78 4.49 9.63 4.13
C GLY A 78 3.52 9.98 2.99
N PHE A 79 2.51 9.14 2.73
CA PHE A 79 1.45 9.39 1.75
C PHE A 79 0.10 9.64 2.41
N CYS A 80 -0.63 10.63 1.90
CA CYS A 80 -2.00 10.90 2.32
C CYS A 80 -2.91 9.88 1.62
N ILE A 81 -3.39 8.89 2.37
CA ILE A 81 -4.23 7.81 1.86
C ILE A 81 -5.53 7.70 2.65
N THR A 82 -6.65 7.65 1.94
CA THR A 82 -7.97 7.46 2.56
C THR A 82 -8.26 5.98 2.76
N ASP A 83 -9.16 5.66 3.69
CA ASP A 83 -9.66 4.29 3.91
C ASP A 83 -10.08 3.63 2.61
N THR A 84 -10.84 4.34 1.76
CA THR A 84 -11.31 3.81 0.48
C THR A 84 -10.17 3.44 -0.47
N LYS A 85 -9.16 4.31 -0.61
CA LYS A 85 -7.99 4.03 -1.46
C LYS A 85 -7.18 2.85 -0.90
N LEU A 86 -7.01 2.78 0.42
CA LEU A 86 -6.31 1.67 1.06
C LEU A 86 -7.05 0.34 0.87
N ILE A 87 -8.38 0.31 1.07
CA ILE A 87 -9.21 -0.87 0.81
C ILE A 87 -9.07 -1.33 -0.64
N GLN A 88 -9.14 -0.40 -1.60
CA GLN A 88 -8.96 -0.73 -3.02
C GLN A 88 -7.62 -1.41 -3.28
N ILE A 89 -6.53 -0.94 -2.66
CA ILE A 89 -5.21 -1.59 -2.76
C ILE A 89 -5.23 -2.98 -2.14
N LEU A 90 -5.79 -3.12 -0.94
CA LEU A 90 -5.79 -4.38 -0.19
C LEU A 90 -6.57 -5.49 -0.89
N VAL A 91 -7.61 -5.17 -1.65
CA VAL A 91 -8.33 -6.15 -2.49
C VAL A 91 -7.41 -6.86 -3.49
N TYR A 92 -6.36 -6.19 -3.96
CA TYR A 92 -5.36 -6.79 -4.85
C TYR A 92 -4.28 -7.58 -4.11
N LEU A 93 -4.27 -7.61 -2.78
CA LEU A 93 -3.21 -8.21 -1.95
C LEU A 93 -3.76 -9.32 -1.05
N PRO A 94 -4.37 -10.39 -1.59
CA PRO A 94 -5.02 -11.43 -0.79
C PRO A 94 -4.04 -12.26 0.05
N THR A 95 -2.74 -12.19 -0.25
CA THR A 95 -1.69 -12.93 0.48
C THR A 95 -0.98 -12.09 1.54
N LEU A 96 -1.41 -10.83 1.72
CA LEU A 96 -0.79 -9.89 2.64
C LEU A 96 -0.91 -10.37 4.08
N ARG A 97 0.22 -10.33 4.80
CA ARG A 97 0.33 -10.68 6.22
C ARG A 97 0.72 -9.48 7.05
N ASP A 98 1.59 -8.63 6.50
CA ASP A 98 2.10 -7.45 7.16
C ASP A 98 1.68 -6.20 6.39
N LEU A 99 0.87 -5.37 7.03
CA LEU A 99 0.52 -4.03 6.55
C LEU A 99 1.13 -3.00 7.50
N THR A 100 1.87 -2.04 6.94
CA THR A 100 2.35 -0.88 7.69
C THR A 100 1.92 0.38 6.98
N VAL A 101 1.18 1.24 7.67
CA VAL A 101 0.91 2.59 7.19
C VAL A 101 1.42 3.58 8.22
N ASP A 102 2.30 4.47 7.76
CA ASP A 102 2.90 5.52 8.57
C ASP A 102 2.61 6.89 7.93
N ASP A 103 1.64 7.59 8.53
CA ASP A 103 1.24 8.95 8.19
C ASP A 103 1.75 9.98 9.22
N SER A 104 2.67 9.60 10.13
CA SER A 104 3.15 10.46 11.22
C SER A 104 3.81 11.77 10.76
N HIS A 105 4.24 11.82 9.49
CA HIS A 105 4.86 12.97 8.86
C HIS A 105 3.89 13.84 8.06
N ILE A 106 2.59 13.53 8.08
CA ILE A 106 1.57 14.24 7.32
C ILE A 106 0.88 15.23 8.24
N VAL A 107 0.86 16.51 7.84
CA VAL A 107 0.08 17.53 8.53
C VAL A 107 -1.39 17.13 8.48
N PRO A 108 -2.10 17.02 9.61
CA PRO A 108 -3.52 16.71 9.63
C PRO A 108 -4.26 17.69 8.72
N THR A 109 -4.86 17.15 7.66
CA THR A 109 -5.61 17.91 6.66
C THR A 109 -6.93 17.21 6.41
N GLU A 110 -7.81 17.84 5.65
CA GLU A 110 -9.13 17.29 5.32
C GLU A 110 -9.08 15.94 4.57
N PHE A 111 -7.92 15.52 4.06
CA PHE A 111 -7.75 14.35 3.21
C PHE A 111 -7.03 13.14 3.88
N SER A 112 -6.58 13.25 5.13
CA SER A 112 -6.10 12.10 5.92
C SER A 112 -6.39 12.31 7.40
N PRO A 113 -7.04 11.31 8.03
CA PRO A 113 -6.27 10.11 8.35
C PRO A 113 -7.02 8.81 8.05
N ILE A 114 -6.25 7.73 7.97
CA ILE A 114 -6.80 6.39 8.15
C ILE A 114 -7.67 6.41 9.42
N SER A 115 -8.94 6.08 9.28
CA SER A 115 -9.86 6.23 10.39
C SER A 115 -9.60 5.17 11.45
N SER A 116 -9.85 5.50 12.72
CA SER A 116 -9.87 4.48 13.78
C SER A 116 -10.85 3.36 13.46
N LYS A 117 -11.97 3.67 12.78
CA LYS A 117 -12.95 2.69 12.31
C LYS A 117 -12.36 1.70 11.32
N PHE A 118 -11.49 2.15 10.41
CA PHE A 118 -10.77 1.26 9.50
C PHE A 118 -9.85 0.31 10.29
N ILE A 119 -9.08 0.85 11.23
CA ILE A 119 -8.20 0.04 12.09
C ILE A 119 -9.02 -1.00 12.88
N GLU A 120 -10.13 -0.57 13.48
CA GLU A 120 -11.08 -1.46 14.18
C GLU A 120 -11.64 -2.56 13.26
N SER A 121 -11.92 -2.24 12.00
CA SER A 121 -12.42 -3.21 11.01
C SER A 121 -11.37 -4.27 10.64
N LEU A 122 -10.09 -3.92 10.66
CA LEU A 122 -8.99 -4.86 10.40
C LEU A 122 -8.80 -5.84 11.55
N HIS A 123 -9.08 -5.43 12.78
CA HIS A 123 -8.93 -6.27 13.97
C HIS A 123 -10.02 -7.34 14.12
N GLY A 124 -10.82 -7.58 13.07
CA GLY A 124 -11.70 -8.73 12.90
C GLY A 124 -12.42 -9.09 14.18
N HIS A 125 -13.49 -8.35 14.51
CA HIS A 125 -14.35 -8.56 15.68
C HIS A 125 -14.18 -9.96 16.29
N HIS A 126 -13.35 -10.07 17.33
CA HIS A 126 -13.38 -11.19 18.25
C HIS A 126 -14.67 -11.12 19.08
N HIS A 127 -15.83 -10.99 18.43
CA HIS A 127 -17.04 -11.52 18.98
C HIS A 127 -16.88 -13.03 18.93
N SER A 128 -16.32 -13.55 20.02
CA SER A 128 -16.67 -14.84 20.57
C SER A 128 -18.19 -14.96 20.51
N SER A 129 -18.73 -15.42 19.38
CA SER A 129 -19.99 -16.12 19.35
C SER A 129 -19.74 -17.36 20.19
N SER A 130 -19.97 -17.20 21.50
CA SER A 130 -20.19 -18.30 22.40
C SER A 130 -21.33 -19.09 21.78
N LEU A 131 -20.97 -20.11 21.01
CA LEU A 131 -21.87 -21.14 20.54
C LEU A 131 -22.39 -21.83 21.80
N ARG A 132 -23.42 -21.23 22.41
CA ARG A 132 -24.16 -21.88 23.47
C ARG A 132 -24.69 -23.18 22.87
N PRO A 133 -24.35 -24.35 23.43
CA PRO A 133 -24.96 -25.59 23.00
C PRO A 133 -26.46 -25.45 23.25
N ARG A 134 -27.28 -25.56 22.21
CA ARG A 134 -28.70 -25.86 22.42
C ARG A 134 -28.75 -27.23 23.09
N LYS A 135 -29.12 -27.25 24.37
CA LYS A 135 -29.43 -28.47 25.10
C LYS A 135 -30.64 -29.16 24.45
N PRO A 136 -30.70 -30.50 24.54
CA PRO A 136 -31.55 -31.37 23.74
C PRO A 136 -33.05 -31.13 23.94
#